data_AF-A0A127FBV6-F1
#
_entry.id   AF-A0A127FBV6-F1
#
_cell.length_a   1.000
_cell.length_b   1.000
_cell.length_c   1.000
_cell.angle_alpha   90.00
_cell.angle_beta   90.00
_cell.angle_gamma   90.00
#
_symmetry.space_group_name_H-M   'P 1'
#
loop_
_entity.id
_entity.type
_entity.pdbx_description
1 polymer ?
#
loop_
_entity_poly.entity_id
_entity_poly.type
_entity_poly.pdbx_seq_one_letter_code
_entity_poly.pdbx_strand_id
1 'polypeptide(L)'
;MEELMSYLLNPRPFFTIAFSVALATTATGIGAQSVEIAKPMALRTVMEKLGQDMQAVTGAISKEDWAMVAELAPRIAKHAEPPMSEKVRILTWLGSDAGKFRGLDGQVHDAATAMGQAAQRNDGHAVIEAFSKTQQSCLACHQSFRHSFVEKFYGSR
;
A
#
# COMPACT_ATOMS: atom_id res chain seq x y z
N MET A 1 6.79 -13.76 -46.41
CA MET A 1 6.34 -13.68 -47.82
C MET A 1 4.91 -14.19 -47.78
N GLU A 2 3.97 -13.40 -48.31
CA GLU A 2 2.50 -13.51 -48.12
C GLU A 2 2.08 -13.01 -46.71
N GLU A 3 1.33 -11.93 -46.49
CA GLU A 3 0.49 -11.10 -47.34
C GLU A 3 0.89 -9.64 -47.23
N LEU A 4 1.41 -9.13 -48.35
CA LEU A 4 1.24 -7.74 -48.73
C LEU A 4 -0.23 -7.58 -49.18
N MET A 5 -0.76 -6.36 -49.09
CA MET A 5 -2.02 -5.92 -49.71
C MET A 5 -3.21 -6.15 -48.79
N SER A 6 -3.80 -5.11 -48.20
CA SER A 6 -4.58 -4.23 -49.06
C SER A 6 -5.05 -2.99 -48.31
N TYR A 7 -4.66 -1.84 -48.87
CA TYR A 7 -5.51 -0.66 -49.11
C TYR A 7 -6.08 0.05 -47.86
N LEU A 8 -5.51 1.19 -47.47
CA LEU A 8 -5.87 2.51 -48.03
C LEU A 8 -7.39 2.72 -48.07
N LEU A 9 -7.85 3.75 -47.35
CA LEU A 9 -8.86 4.76 -47.75
C LEU A 9 -9.72 5.21 -46.55
N ASN A 10 -9.37 6.38 -46.00
CA ASN A 10 -10.29 7.38 -45.45
C ASN A 10 -11.18 7.88 -46.63
N PRO A 11 -12.48 8.28 -46.52
CA PRO A 11 -12.99 9.29 -45.59
C PRO A 11 -14.44 9.12 -45.06
N ARG A 12 -14.79 10.00 -44.11
CA ARG A 12 -16.08 10.24 -43.44
C ARG A 12 -17.32 10.18 -44.35
N PRO A 13 -18.51 10.00 -43.75
CA PRO A 13 -19.44 11.12 -43.80
C PRO A 13 -20.08 11.47 -42.45
N PHE A 14 -20.22 12.77 -42.28
CA PHE A 14 -21.02 13.40 -41.25
C PHE A 14 -22.47 12.95 -41.36
N PHE A 15 -23.01 12.35 -40.31
CA PHE A 15 -24.46 12.24 -40.12
C PHE A 15 -24.85 13.06 -38.89
N THR A 16 -25.29 14.27 -39.17
CA THR A 16 -25.97 15.14 -38.21
C THR A 16 -27.39 14.60 -38.02
N ILE A 17 -27.67 13.96 -36.89
CA ILE A 17 -29.04 13.62 -36.49
C ILE A 17 -29.34 14.41 -35.21
N ALA A 18 -30.08 15.50 -35.38
CA ALA A 18 -30.70 16.21 -34.28
C ALA A 18 -31.93 15.40 -33.81
N PHE A 19 -31.89 14.90 -32.58
CA PHE A 19 -33.03 14.26 -31.94
C PHE A 19 -33.30 14.98 -30.62
N SER A 20 -34.19 15.97 -30.67
CA SER A 20 -34.69 16.66 -29.48
C SER A 20 -35.72 15.76 -28.78
N VAL A 21 -35.34 15.17 -27.65
CA VAL A 21 -36.27 14.50 -26.72
C VAL A 21 -36.44 15.41 -25.50
N ALA A 22 -37.63 16.00 -25.37
CA ALA A 22 -38.05 16.64 -24.13
C ALA A 22 -38.49 15.55 -23.15
N LEU A 23 -37.67 15.26 -22.15
CA LEU A 23 -38.02 14.33 -21.07
C LEU A 23 -38.22 15.13 -19.77
N ALA A 24 -39.47 15.19 -19.31
CA ALA A 24 -39.86 15.82 -18.06
C ALA A 24 -39.22 15.08 -16.87
N THR A 25 -38.43 15.81 -16.08
CA THR A 25 -37.76 15.29 -14.88
C THR A 25 -38.66 15.44 -13.65
N THR A 26 -39.20 14.34 -13.16
CA THR A 26 -39.75 14.27 -11.79
C THR A 26 -38.58 14.09 -10.82
N ALA A 27 -38.23 15.17 -10.11
CA ALA A 27 -37.24 15.12 -9.04
C ALA A 27 -37.84 14.40 -7.82
N THR A 28 -37.67 13.08 -7.75
CA THR A 28 -37.75 12.36 -6.48
C THR A 28 -36.43 12.58 -5.76
N GLY A 29 -36.49 13.29 -4.64
CA GLY A 29 -35.35 13.54 -3.77
C GLY A 29 -34.81 12.23 -3.24
N ILE A 30 -33.73 11.74 -3.86
CA ILE A 30 -32.87 10.73 -3.26
C ILE A 30 -32.23 11.42 -2.06
N GLY A 31 -32.59 10.99 -0.86
CA GLY A 31 -31.86 11.36 0.35
C GLY A 31 -30.41 10.95 0.18
N ALA A 32 -29.56 11.91 -0.20
CA ALA A 32 -28.12 11.77 -0.10
C ALA A 32 -27.82 11.68 1.39
N GLN A 33 -27.79 10.46 1.91
CA GLN A 33 -27.03 10.17 3.12
C GLN A 33 -25.61 10.58 2.76
N SER A 34 -25.18 11.74 3.24
CA SER A 34 -23.79 12.11 3.27
C SER A 34 -23.09 10.97 4.00
N VAL A 35 -22.45 10.08 3.24
CA VAL A 35 -21.41 9.22 3.79
C VAL A 35 -20.33 10.22 4.17
N GLU A 36 -20.38 10.68 5.41
CA GLU A 36 -19.27 11.39 6.02
C GLU A 36 -18.06 10.48 5.82
N ILE A 37 -17.17 10.86 4.89
CA ILE A 37 -15.99 10.05 4.60
C ILE A 37 -15.15 10.12 5.87
N ALA A 38 -15.32 9.11 6.72
CA ALA A 38 -14.60 9.02 7.97
C ALA A 38 -13.11 9.15 7.68
N LYS A 39 -12.45 10.08 8.39
CA LYS A 39 -11.02 10.32 8.24
C LYS A 39 -10.28 8.96 8.33
N PRO A 40 -9.37 8.65 7.39
CA PRO A 40 -8.64 7.40 7.45
C PRO A 40 -7.93 7.22 8.80
N MET A 41 -8.00 6.02 9.35
CA MET A 41 -7.23 5.64 10.55
C MET A 41 -5.73 5.95 10.35
N ALA A 42 -5.05 6.35 11.42
CA ALA A 42 -3.65 6.72 11.39
C ALA A 42 -2.75 5.56 10.95
N LEU A 43 -3.12 4.31 11.26
CA LEU A 43 -2.41 3.13 10.79
C LEU A 43 -2.27 3.09 9.26
N ARG A 44 -3.27 3.55 8.51
CA ARG A 44 -3.18 3.59 7.06
C ARG A 44 -2.06 4.53 6.61
N THR A 45 -1.94 5.70 7.20
CA THR A 45 -0.85 6.65 6.90
C THR A 45 0.50 6.07 7.31
N VAL A 46 0.59 5.36 8.44
CA VAL A 46 1.82 4.63 8.84
C VAL A 46 2.22 3.62 7.77
N MET A 47 1.28 2.79 7.31
CA MET A 47 1.54 1.75 6.31
C MET A 47 1.89 2.34 4.93
N GLU A 48 1.28 3.46 4.54
CA GLU A 48 1.65 4.20 3.33
C GLU A 48 3.09 4.74 3.42
N LYS A 49 3.48 5.32 4.55
CA LYS A 49 4.85 5.79 4.78
C LYS A 49 5.87 4.65 4.78
N LEU A 50 5.54 3.53 5.44
CA LEU A 50 6.35 2.31 5.41
C LEU A 50 6.56 1.81 3.97
N GLY A 51 5.51 1.81 3.15
CA GLY A 51 5.62 1.45 1.74
C GLY A 51 6.60 2.34 0.97
N GLN A 52 6.59 3.64 1.24
CA GLN A 52 7.54 4.60 0.64
C GLN A 52 8.98 4.35 1.10
N ASP A 53 9.19 4.10 2.39
CA ASP A 53 10.54 3.79 2.93
C ASP A 53 11.07 2.46 2.36
N MET A 54 10.20 1.45 2.21
CA MET A 54 10.56 0.19 1.55
C MET A 54 10.95 0.39 0.08
N GLN A 55 10.26 1.26 -0.65
CA GLN A 55 10.62 1.59 -2.02
C GLN A 55 11.97 2.32 -2.08
N ALA A 56 12.20 3.28 -1.19
CA ALA A 56 13.44 4.03 -1.12
C ALA A 56 14.63 3.12 -0.81
N VAL A 57 14.51 2.23 0.19
CA VAL A 57 15.60 1.33 0.56
C VAL A 57 15.90 0.32 -0.55
N THR A 58 14.87 -0.15 -1.28
CA THR A 58 15.07 -1.01 -2.45
C THR A 58 15.95 -0.33 -3.51
N GLY A 59 15.68 0.95 -3.79
CA GLY A 59 16.46 1.75 -4.74
C GLY A 59 17.87 2.06 -4.28
N ALA A 60 18.10 2.17 -2.96
CA ALA A 60 19.44 2.31 -2.40
C ALA A 60 20.23 0.99 -2.49
N ILE A 61 19.60 -0.13 -2.14
CA ILE A 61 20.19 -1.48 -2.24
C ILE A 61 20.63 -1.77 -3.68
N SER A 62 19.78 -1.47 -4.68
CA SER A 62 20.10 -1.77 -6.09
C SER A 62 21.28 -0.97 -6.65
N LYS A 63 21.66 0.13 -5.98
CA LYS A 63 22.82 0.96 -6.32
C LYS A 63 24.00 0.75 -5.40
N GLU A 64 23.89 -0.19 -4.46
CA GLU A 64 24.89 -0.44 -3.42
C GLU A 64 25.20 0.80 -2.56
N ASP A 65 24.22 1.69 -2.40
CA ASP A 65 24.35 2.89 -1.57
C ASP A 65 24.12 2.54 -0.09
N TRP A 66 25.13 1.92 0.51
CA TRP A 66 25.04 1.42 1.89
C TRP A 66 24.89 2.52 2.93
N ALA A 67 25.39 3.72 2.67
CA ALA A 67 25.17 4.87 3.53
C ALA A 67 23.67 5.24 3.55
N MET A 68 23.03 5.31 2.38
CA MET A 68 21.59 5.55 2.29
C MET A 68 20.77 4.40 2.89
N VAL A 69 21.16 3.14 2.70
CA VAL A 69 20.48 2.00 3.37
C VAL A 69 20.56 2.12 4.88
N ALA A 70 21.72 2.48 5.45
CA ALA A 70 21.90 2.68 6.88
C ALA A 70 21.04 3.84 7.44
N GLU A 71 20.79 4.88 6.64
CA GLU A 71 19.91 5.99 7.00
C GLU A 71 18.41 5.63 6.91
N LEU A 72 18.02 4.86 5.89
CA LEU A 72 16.63 4.50 5.63
C LEU A 72 16.14 3.36 6.52
N ALA A 73 16.98 2.38 6.82
CA ALA A 73 16.58 1.19 7.58
C ALA A 73 15.95 1.50 8.95
N PRO A 74 16.45 2.46 9.76
CA PRO A 74 15.79 2.88 11.00
C PRO A 74 14.38 3.46 10.81
N ARG A 75 14.07 4.04 9.66
CA ARG A 75 12.72 4.59 9.36
C ARG A 75 11.69 3.47 9.19
N ILE A 76 12.14 2.30 8.75
CA ILE A 76 11.34 1.07 8.71
C ILE A 76 11.30 0.44 10.09
N ALA A 77 12.45 0.26 10.75
CA ALA A 77 12.51 -0.43 12.05
C ALA A 77 11.72 0.30 13.15
N LYS A 78 11.81 1.63 13.18
CA LYS A 78 11.22 2.49 14.22
C LYS A 78 10.18 3.43 13.60
N HIS A 79 9.34 2.87 12.73
CA HIS A 79 8.28 3.63 12.07
C HIS A 79 7.31 4.24 13.10
N ALA A 80 6.59 5.28 12.69
CA ALA A 80 5.57 5.90 13.53
C ALA A 80 4.49 4.87 13.89
N GLU A 81 3.84 5.07 15.03
CA GLU A 81 2.75 4.21 15.47
C GLU A 81 1.42 4.99 15.50
N PRO A 82 0.27 4.31 15.37
CA PRO A 82 -1.02 4.97 15.55
C PRO A 82 -1.20 5.51 16.98
N PRO A 83 -2.09 6.50 17.19
CA PRO A 83 -2.47 6.96 18.51
C PRO A 83 -2.94 5.81 19.41
N MET A 84 -2.72 5.93 20.73
CA MET A 84 -3.00 4.84 21.67
C MET A 84 -4.47 4.37 21.62
N SER A 85 -5.43 5.29 21.47
CA SER A 85 -6.85 4.93 21.33
C SER A 85 -7.12 4.07 20.09
N GLU A 86 -6.42 4.32 18.99
CA GLU A 86 -6.52 3.53 17.77
C GLU A 86 -5.89 2.15 17.96
N LYS A 87 -4.70 2.09 18.57
CA LYS A 87 -4.04 0.82 18.92
C LYS A 87 -4.93 -0.07 19.77
N VAL A 88 -5.56 0.46 20.83
CA VAL A 88 -6.48 -0.33 21.66
C VAL A 88 -7.61 -0.91 20.82
N ARG A 89 -8.25 -0.10 19.96
CA ARG A 89 -9.33 -0.57 19.09
C ARG A 89 -8.89 -1.70 18.16
N ILE A 90 -7.71 -1.59 17.56
CA ILE A 90 -7.14 -2.60 16.66
C ILE A 90 -6.86 -3.90 17.44
N LEU A 91 -6.22 -3.79 18.59
CA LEU A 91 -5.83 -4.93 19.40
C LEU A 91 -7.04 -5.67 19.99
N THR A 92 -8.07 -4.94 20.40
CA THR A 92 -9.35 -5.54 20.82
C THR A 92 -10.02 -6.29 19.68
N TRP A 93 -10.01 -5.73 18.45
CA TRP A 93 -10.56 -6.41 17.28
C TRP A 93 -9.78 -7.67 16.91
N LEU A 94 -8.44 -7.61 16.97
CA LEU A 94 -7.58 -8.76 16.70
C LEU A 94 -7.78 -9.92 17.68
N GLY A 95 -8.17 -9.64 18.93
CA GLY A 95 -8.42 -10.67 19.93
C GLY A 95 -7.22 -11.60 20.12
N SER A 96 -7.44 -12.91 19.92
CA SER A 96 -6.38 -13.93 20.02
C SER A 96 -5.22 -13.73 19.04
N ASP A 97 -5.46 -13.08 17.90
CA ASP A 97 -4.43 -12.84 16.88
C ASP A 97 -3.51 -11.65 17.20
N ALA A 98 -3.80 -10.89 18.27
CA ALA A 98 -3.02 -9.71 18.64
C ALA A 98 -1.54 -10.03 18.93
N GLY A 99 -1.25 -11.26 19.40
CA GLY A 99 0.13 -11.73 19.60
C GLY A 99 0.86 -11.93 18.27
N LYS A 100 0.20 -12.58 17.29
CA LYS A 100 0.75 -12.80 15.95
C LYS A 100 0.97 -11.48 15.21
N PHE A 101 0.03 -10.54 15.29
CA PHE A 101 0.16 -9.21 14.69
C PHE A 101 1.41 -8.47 15.20
N ARG A 102 1.59 -8.39 16.53
CA ARG A 102 2.77 -7.77 17.14
C ARG A 102 4.06 -8.53 16.83
N GLY A 103 3.99 -9.85 16.76
CA GLY A 103 5.15 -10.68 16.41
C GLY A 103 5.67 -10.39 15.01
N LEU A 104 4.78 -10.21 14.02
CA LEU A 104 5.17 -9.85 12.66
C LEU A 104 5.73 -8.43 12.57
N ASP A 105 5.13 -7.48 13.30
CA ASP A 105 5.65 -6.10 13.43
C ASP A 105 7.05 -6.08 14.06
N GLY A 106 7.25 -6.85 15.13
CA GLY A 106 8.56 -7.04 15.76
C GLY A 106 9.60 -7.68 14.83
N GLN A 107 9.21 -8.64 13.99
CA GLN A 107 10.11 -9.22 12.98
C GLN A 107 10.53 -8.19 11.92
N VAL A 108 9.64 -7.27 11.52
CA VAL A 108 10.00 -6.14 10.66
C VAL A 108 11.00 -5.23 11.38
N HIS A 109 10.78 -4.89 12.65
CA HIS A 109 11.69 -4.09 13.46
C HIS A 109 13.11 -4.70 13.52
N ASP A 110 13.20 -5.97 13.89
CA ASP A 110 14.46 -6.67 14.07
C ASP A 110 15.23 -6.81 12.75
N ALA A 111 14.54 -7.24 11.69
CA ALA A 111 15.15 -7.42 10.38
C ALA A 111 15.60 -6.10 9.76
N ALA A 112 14.80 -5.03 9.86
CA ALA A 112 15.20 -3.72 9.36
C ALA A 112 16.36 -3.12 10.20
N THR A 113 16.39 -3.37 11.51
CA THR A 113 17.55 -2.99 12.34
C THR A 113 18.82 -3.71 11.88
N ALA A 114 18.74 -5.02 11.66
CA ALA A 114 19.86 -5.82 11.16
C ALA A 114 20.32 -5.35 9.77
N MET A 115 19.40 -4.96 8.89
CA MET A 115 19.69 -4.40 7.57
C MET A 115 20.53 -3.12 7.69
N GLY A 116 20.14 -2.18 8.57
CA GLY A 116 20.91 -0.96 8.80
C GLY A 116 22.31 -1.22 9.37
N GLN A 117 22.42 -2.15 10.32
CA GLN A 117 23.71 -2.56 10.88
C GLN A 117 24.61 -3.22 9.84
N ALA A 118 24.07 -4.07 8.97
CA ALA A 118 24.81 -4.67 7.87
C ALA A 118 25.31 -3.62 6.87
N ALA A 119 24.45 -2.65 6.54
CA ALA A 119 24.81 -1.55 5.65
C ALA A 119 25.94 -0.68 6.22
N GLN A 120 25.94 -0.41 7.54
CA GLN A 120 27.05 0.28 8.21
C GLN A 120 28.40 -0.43 8.08
N ARG A 121 28.39 -1.77 7.92
CA ARG A 121 29.60 -2.58 7.70
C ARG A 121 29.94 -2.77 6.22
N ASN A 122 29.15 -2.19 5.30
CA ASN A 122 29.22 -2.43 3.86
C ASN A 122 29.06 -3.92 3.50
N ASP A 123 28.30 -4.66 4.29
CA ASP A 123 28.03 -6.09 4.07
C ASP A 123 26.79 -6.28 3.22
N GLY A 124 26.95 -6.20 1.89
CA GLY A 124 25.85 -6.27 0.93
C GLY A 124 25.05 -7.58 1.00
N HIS A 125 25.70 -8.71 1.26
CA HIS A 125 25.02 -10.00 1.40
C HIS A 125 24.11 -10.01 2.64
N ALA A 126 24.61 -9.54 3.78
CA ALA A 126 23.79 -9.44 4.99
C ALA A 126 22.67 -8.39 4.85
N VAL A 127 22.88 -7.30 4.10
CA VAL A 127 21.83 -6.34 3.75
C VAL A 127 20.69 -7.03 2.97
N ILE A 128 21.03 -7.79 1.94
CA ILE A 128 20.04 -8.50 1.11
C ILE A 128 19.28 -9.55 1.94
N GLU A 129 19.97 -10.30 2.79
CA GLU A 129 19.34 -11.30 3.67
C GLU A 129 18.34 -10.64 4.65
N ALA A 130 18.78 -9.58 5.33
CA ALA A 130 17.93 -8.84 6.27
C ALA A 130 16.76 -8.14 5.58
N PHE A 131 16.98 -7.58 4.39
CA PHE A 131 15.92 -7.01 3.56
C PHE A 131 14.89 -8.06 3.15
N SER A 132 15.32 -9.26 2.76
CA SER A 132 14.42 -10.37 2.45
C SER A 132 13.56 -10.76 3.65
N LYS A 133 14.15 -10.87 4.85
CA LYS A 133 13.40 -11.15 6.10
C LYS A 133 12.36 -10.06 6.41
N THR A 134 12.71 -8.80 6.15
CA THR A 134 11.79 -7.66 6.28
C THR A 134 10.60 -7.82 5.33
N GLN A 135 10.85 -8.09 4.04
CA GLN A 135 9.80 -8.29 3.04
C GLN A 135 8.88 -9.48 3.36
N GLN A 136 9.46 -10.60 3.83
CA GLN A 136 8.70 -11.78 4.23
C GLN A 136 7.73 -11.48 5.38
N SER A 137 8.18 -10.71 6.38
CA SER A 137 7.36 -10.31 7.52
C SER A 137 6.22 -9.36 7.10
N CYS A 138 6.51 -8.39 6.22
CA CYS A 138 5.50 -7.53 5.62
C CYS A 138 4.43 -8.34 4.87
N LEU A 139 4.85 -9.30 4.04
CA LEU A 139 3.95 -10.16 3.28
C LEU A 139 3.08 -11.01 4.21
N ALA A 140 3.66 -11.66 5.21
CA ALA A 140 2.94 -12.49 6.16
C ALA A 140 1.90 -11.70 6.95
N CYS A 141 2.22 -10.47 7.37
CA CYS A 141 1.28 -9.56 8.04
C CYS A 141 0.13 -9.19 7.10
N HIS A 142 0.45 -8.80 5.86
CA HIS A 142 -0.56 -8.43 4.89
C HIS A 142 -1.50 -9.57 4.52
N GLN A 143 -0.98 -10.77 4.31
CA GLN A 143 -1.79 -11.96 4.03
C GLN A 143 -2.68 -12.34 5.21
N SER A 144 -2.20 -12.16 6.44
CA SER A 144 -2.96 -12.51 7.64
C SER A 144 -4.05 -11.49 7.97
N PHE A 145 -3.81 -10.19 7.76
CA PHE A 145 -4.61 -9.15 8.39
C PHE A 145 -5.10 -8.03 7.46
N ARG A 146 -4.47 -7.79 6.31
CA ARG A 146 -4.78 -6.58 5.52
C ARG A 146 -6.22 -6.56 5.01
N HIS A 147 -6.69 -7.68 4.47
CA HIS A 147 -8.05 -7.76 3.94
C HIS A 147 -9.09 -7.55 5.03
N SER A 148 -9.02 -8.34 6.10
CA SER A 148 -9.97 -8.28 7.23
C SER A 148 -9.90 -6.94 7.97
N PHE A 149 -8.74 -6.32 8.06
CA PHE A 149 -8.59 -4.96 8.58
C PHE A 149 -9.33 -3.93 7.71
N VAL A 150 -9.14 -3.97 6.39
CA VAL A 150 -9.82 -3.06 5.47
C VAL A 150 -11.33 -3.24 5.58
N GLU A 151 -11.80 -4.48 5.54
CA GLU A 151 -13.22 -4.81 5.68
C GLU A 151 -13.79 -4.29 7.01
N LYS A 152 -13.10 -4.51 8.13
CA LYS A 152 -13.56 -4.09 9.45
C LYS A 152 -13.66 -2.57 9.61
N PHE A 153 -12.67 -1.84 9.11
CA PHE A 153 -12.50 -0.42 9.44
C PHE A 153 -12.85 0.55 8.31
N TYR A 154 -13.02 0.05 7.08
CA TYR A 154 -13.37 0.84 5.90
C TYR A 154 -14.55 0.26 5.11
N GLY A 155 -15.08 -0.90 5.51
CA GLY A 155 -16.14 -1.62 4.81
C GLY A 155 -15.63 -2.44 3.63
N SER A 156 -16.52 -3.28 3.10
CA SER A 156 -16.29 -3.99 1.84
C SER A 156 -16.31 -2.98 0.69
N ARG A 157 -15.33 -3.06 -0.20
CA ARG A 157 -15.34 -2.32 -1.47
C ARG A 157 -15.92 -3.18 -2.58
#